data_AF-A0A6G1IPG0-F1
#
_entry.id   AF-A0A6G1IPG0-F1
#
_cell.length_a   1.000
_cell.length_b   1.000
_cell.length_c   1.000
_cell.angle_alpha   90.00
_cell.angle_beta   90.00
_cell.angle_gamma   90.00
#
_symmetry.space_group_name_H-M   'P 1'
#
loop_
_entity.id
_entity.type
_entity.pdbx_description
1 polymer ?
#
loop_
_entity_poly.entity_id
_entity_poly.type
_entity_poly.pdbx_seq_one_letter_code
_entity_poly.pdbx_strand_id
1 'polypeptide(L)'
;AIKRLKGCNNLGRFSAIYKVYLTFKYLFTYFLSVNFNKPNALENYIKINVIAAYIKLLKYYTFLKEMPIYYATIILYLYYKFY
;
A
#
# COMPACT_ATOMS: atom_id res chain seq x y z
N ALA A 1 10.25 25.80 -27.89
CA ALA A 1 9.32 24.66 -28.06
C ALA A 1 9.86 23.45 -27.30
N ILE A 2 9.23 23.03 -26.20
CA ILE A 2 9.69 21.88 -25.41
C ILE A 2 9.26 20.61 -26.15
N LYS A 3 10.25 19.90 -26.70
CA LYS A 3 10.12 18.62 -27.39
C LYS A 3 9.50 17.62 -26.40
N ARG A 4 8.30 17.13 -26.72
CA ARG A 4 7.56 16.12 -25.94
C ARG A 4 8.47 14.90 -25.72
N LEU A 5 8.67 14.52 -24.45
CA LEU A 5 9.22 13.22 -24.07
C LEU A 5 8.21 12.14 -24.46
N LYS A 6 8.27 11.76 -25.74
CA LYS A 6 7.57 10.64 -26.32
C LYS A 6 8.38 9.40 -25.96
N GLY A 7 8.10 8.79 -24.82
CA GLY A 7 8.86 7.62 -24.36
C GLY A 7 8.29 6.98 -23.12
N CYS A 8 7.59 5.85 -23.32
CA CYS A 8 7.09 4.91 -22.32
C CYS A 8 5.82 5.36 -21.55
N ASN A 9 4.82 4.49 -21.52
CA ASN A 9 3.51 4.70 -20.89
C ASN A 9 3.64 4.82 -19.35
N ASN A 10 4.14 5.96 -18.87
CA ASN A 10 4.46 6.21 -17.45
C ASN A 10 3.25 6.12 -16.51
N LEU A 11 2.02 6.24 -17.04
CA LEU A 11 0.76 6.02 -16.34
C LEU A 11 0.70 4.68 -15.58
N GLY A 12 1.26 3.61 -16.15
CA GLY A 12 1.19 2.27 -15.53
C GLY A 12 2.02 2.15 -14.24
N ARG A 13 3.18 2.81 -14.16
CA ARG A 13 4.10 2.71 -13.03
C ARG A 13 3.60 3.47 -11.79
N PHE A 14 3.07 4.68 -12.00
CA PHE A 14 2.46 5.46 -10.92
C PHE A 14 1.16 4.81 -10.42
N SER A 15 0.37 4.23 -11.33
CA SER A 15 -0.80 3.42 -10.99
C SER A 15 -0.43 2.19 -10.16
N ALA A 16 0.70 1.53 -10.46
CA ALA A 16 1.17 0.37 -9.69
C ALA A 16 1.53 0.74 -8.25
N ILE A 17 2.31 1.81 -8.03
CA ILE A 17 2.69 2.25 -6.68
C ILE A 17 1.45 2.65 -5.86
N TYR A 18 0.52 3.37 -6.47
CA TYR A 18 -0.73 3.74 -5.83
C TYR A 18 -1.60 2.51 -5.47
N LYS A 19 -1.70 1.52 -6.38
CA LYS A 19 -2.43 0.27 -6.11
C LYS A 19 -1.80 -0.52 -4.97
N VAL A 20 -0.48 -0.65 -4.96
CA VAL A 20 0.25 -1.31 -3.85
C VAL A 20 -0.09 -0.61 -2.54
N TYR A 21 -0.02 0.73 -2.49
CA TYR A 21 -0.42 1.49 -1.31
C TYR A 21 -1.86 1.21 -0.87
N LEU A 22 -2.82 1.21 -1.81
CA LEU A 22 -4.22 0.97 -1.51
C LEU A 22 -4.44 -0.42 -0.89
N THR A 23 -3.78 -1.43 -1.45
CA THR A 23 -3.79 -2.81 -0.94
C THR A 23 -3.20 -2.89 0.46
N PHE A 24 -2.06 -2.23 0.71
CA PHE A 24 -1.44 -2.15 2.03
C PHE A 24 -2.37 -1.50 3.05
N LYS A 25 -3.01 -0.38 2.69
CA LYS A 25 -3.97 0.31 3.56
C LYS A 25 -5.16 -0.58 3.89
N TYR A 26 -5.73 -1.27 2.90
CA TYR A 26 -6.84 -2.19 3.10
C TYR A 26 -6.48 -3.33 4.06
N LEU A 27 -5.34 -4.01 3.82
CA LEU A 27 -4.84 -5.08 4.70
C LEU A 27 -4.63 -4.57 6.13
N PHE A 28 -4.07 -3.38 6.30
CA PHE A 28 -3.86 -2.77 7.60
C PHE A 28 -5.18 -2.54 8.34
N THR A 29 -6.19 -1.97 7.67
CA THR A 29 -7.52 -1.75 8.25
C THR A 29 -8.22 -3.06 8.61
N TYR A 30 -8.07 -4.09 7.76
CA TYR A 30 -8.60 -5.42 8.03
C TYR A 30 -7.97 -6.04 9.30
N PHE A 31 -6.65 -5.98 9.44
CA PHE A 31 -6.00 -6.54 10.64
C PHE A 31 -6.36 -5.78 11.93
N LEU A 32 -6.63 -4.48 11.85
CA LEU A 32 -7.10 -3.68 12.98
C LEU A 32 -8.53 -4.00 13.41
N SER A 33 -9.39 -4.46 12.49
CA SER A 33 -10.79 -4.79 12.80
C SER A 33 -10.98 -6.22 13.32
N VAL A 34 -9.98 -7.09 13.14
CA VAL A 34 -10.03 -8.48 13.61
C VAL A 34 -9.75 -8.56 15.11
N ASN A 35 -10.74 -8.99 15.88
CA ASN A 35 -10.55 -9.33 17.30
C ASN A 35 -10.01 -10.76 17.45
N PHE A 36 -8.70 -10.89 17.62
CA PHE A 36 -8.00 -12.17 17.79
C PHE A 36 -8.20 -12.83 19.17
N ASN A 37 -9.00 -12.24 20.06
CA ASN A 37 -9.28 -12.75 21.41
C ASN A 37 -10.69 -13.34 21.53
N LYS A 38 -11.41 -13.54 20.42
CA LYS A 38 -12.71 -14.22 20.44
C LYS A 38 -12.57 -15.70 20.86
N PRO A 39 -13.61 -16.29 21.49
CA PRO A 39 -13.55 -17.69 21.95
C PRO A 39 -13.38 -18.72 20.83
N ASN A 40 -13.79 -18.41 19.60
CA ASN A 40 -13.50 -19.21 18.39
C ASN A 40 -12.36 -18.59 17.55
N ALA A 41 -11.37 -17.97 18.20
CA ALA A 41 -10.27 -17.33 17.50
C ALA A 41 -9.40 -18.36 16.76
N LEU A 42 -8.74 -17.84 15.71
CA LEU A 42 -7.68 -18.49 14.95
C LEU A 42 -6.73 -19.26 15.88
N GLU A 43 -6.38 -20.50 15.51
CA GLU A 43 -5.42 -21.31 16.28
C GLU A 43 -4.13 -20.52 16.55
N ASN A 44 -3.54 -20.73 17.73
CA ASN A 44 -2.43 -19.90 18.24
C ASN A 44 -1.27 -19.75 17.25
N TYR A 45 -0.93 -20.80 16.49
CA TYR A 45 0.14 -20.73 15.49
C TYR A 45 -0.23 -19.83 14.30
N ILE A 46 -1.51 -19.80 13.89
CA ILE A 46 -1.99 -18.91 12.85
C ILE A 46 -1.99 -17.46 13.36
N LYS A 47 -2.37 -17.24 14.63
CA LYS A 47 -2.33 -15.92 15.28
C LYS A 47 -0.90 -15.34 15.31
N ILE A 48 0.10 -16.15 15.63
CA ILE A 48 1.52 -15.74 15.63
C ILE A 48 1.97 -15.34 14.21
N ASN A 49 1.64 -16.15 13.20
CA ASN A 49 1.99 -15.84 11.81
C ASN A 49 1.32 -14.57 11.30
N VAL A 50 0.07 -14.34 11.68
CA VAL A 50 -0.66 -13.10 11.34
C VAL A 50 -0.04 -11.88 11.99
N ILE A 51 0.34 -11.96 13.27
CA ILE A 51 1.03 -10.88 13.98
C ILE A 51 2.38 -10.58 13.33
N ALA A 52 3.16 -11.61 12.97
CA ALA A 52 4.44 -11.44 12.29
C ALA A 52 4.27 -10.78 10.91
N ALA A 53 3.26 -11.20 10.14
CA ALA A 53 2.92 -10.58 8.86
C ALA A 53 2.51 -9.12 9.04
N TYR A 54 1.72 -8.80 10.07
CA TYR A 54 1.31 -7.43 10.40
C TYR A 54 2.50 -6.54 10.75
N ILE A 55 3.42 -6.99 11.60
CA ILE A 55 4.64 -6.24 11.96
C ILE A 55 5.49 -5.97 10.71
N LYS A 56 5.65 -6.97 9.84
CA LYS A 56 6.39 -6.84 8.59
C LYS A 56 5.71 -5.85 7.63
N LEU A 57 4.38 -5.91 7.51
CA LEU A 57 3.58 -4.98 6.73
C LEU A 57 3.74 -3.55 7.24
N LEU A 58 3.68 -3.35 8.56
CA LEU A 58 3.84 -2.05 9.22
C LEU A 58 5.22 -1.45 8.92
N LYS A 59 6.29 -2.26 9.01
CA LYS A 59 7.66 -1.83 8.65
C LYS A 59 7.74 -1.31 7.22
N TYR A 60 7.19 -2.05 6.25
CA TYR A 60 7.19 -1.61 4.84
C TYR A 60 6.30 -0.39 4.61
N TYR A 61 5.18 -0.28 5.31
CA TYR A 61 4.28 0.87 5.20
C TYR A 61 4.93 2.17 5.71
N THR A 62 5.67 2.09 6.83
CA THR A 62 6.43 3.23 7.35
C THR A 62 7.51 3.67 6.37
N PHE A 63 8.27 2.72 5.82
CA PHE A 63 9.29 3.02 4.81
C PHE A 63 8.68 3.67 3.56
N LEU A 64 7.53 3.16 3.09
CA LEU A 64 6.81 3.76 1.96
C LEU A 64 6.39 5.21 2.23
N LYS A 65 5.91 5.52 3.43
CA LYS A 65 5.52 6.89 3.81
C LYS A 65 6.69 7.87 3.88
N GLU A 66 7.87 7.39 4.24
CA GLU A 66 9.10 8.21 4.32
C GLU A 66 9.67 8.54 2.93
N MET A 67 9.31 7.77 1.89
CA MET A 67 9.82 8.03 0.54
C MET A 67 9.13 9.25 -0.10
N PRO A 68 9.88 10.24 -0.63
CA PRO A 68 9.28 11.38 -1.34
C PRO A 68 8.51 10.95 -2.61
N ILE A 69 8.91 9.82 -3.21
CA ILE A 69 8.24 9.19 -4.36
C ILE A 69 6.78 8.85 -4.04
N TYR A 70 6.47 8.52 -2.78
CA TYR A 70 5.11 8.20 -2.36
C TYR A 70 4.16 9.39 -2.52
N TYR A 71 4.52 10.57 -2.02
CA TYR A 71 3.70 11.78 -2.17
C TYR A 71 3.54 12.18 -3.64
N ALA A 72 4.64 12.11 -4.41
CA ALA A 72 4.59 12.38 -5.84
C ALA A 72 3.64 11.41 -6.56
N THR A 73 3.67 10.11 -6.25
CA THR A 73 2.80 9.12 -6.90
C THR A 73 1.33 9.31 -6.60
N ILE A 74 0.95 9.72 -5.38
CA ILE A 74 -0.45 10.02 -5.04
C ILE A 74 -0.96 11.22 -5.83
N ILE A 75 -0.20 12.31 -5.82
CA ILE A 75 -0.58 13.55 -6.51
C ILE A 75 -0.69 13.29 -8.01
N LEU A 76 0.31 12.62 -8.58
CA LEU A 76 0.36 12.33 -10.00
C LEU A 76 -0.74 11.34 -10.42
N TYR A 77 -1.00 10.29 -9.63
CA TYR A 77 -2.09 9.36 -9.90
C TYR A 77 -3.45 10.04 -9.88
N LEU A 78 -3.73 10.90 -8.91
CA LEU A 78 -4.97 11.67 -8.85
C LEU A 78 -5.08 12.60 -10.06
N TYR A 79 -4.01 13.32 -10.39
CA TYR A 79 -3.99 14.22 -11.54
C TYR A 79 -4.32 13.48 -12.85
N TYR A 80 -3.68 12.35 -13.11
CA TYR A 80 -3.89 11.55 -14.32
C TYR A 80 -5.19 10.72 -14.32
N LYS A 81 -5.84 10.53 -13.18
CA LYS A 81 -7.11 9.79 -13.11
C LYS A 81 -8.31 10.67 -13.49
N PHE A 82 -8.22 11.97 -13.23
CA PHE A 82 -9.31 12.92 -13.45
C PHE A 82 -9.16 13.76 -14.74
N TYR A 83 -8.08 13.58 -15.48
CA TYR A 83 -7.80 14.18 -16.78
C TYR A 83 -7.87 13.12 -17.89
#